data_AF-S6TQL5-F1
#
_entry.id   AF-S6TQL5-F1
#
_cell.length_a   1.000
_cell.length_b   1.000
_cell.length_c   1.000
_cell.angle_alpha   90.00
_cell.angle_beta   90.00
_cell.angle_gamma   90.00
#
_symmetry.space_group_name_H-M   'P 1'
#
loop_
_entity.id
_entity.type
_entity.pdbx_description
1 polymer ?
#
loop_
_entity_poly.entity_id
_entity_poly.type
_entity_poly.pdbx_seq_one_letter_code
_entity_poly.pdbx_strand_id
1 'polypeptide(L)' 'MVIAEQWQVLSRLTRLPTSAISDALRPRPPQRLSHSEFTRQVAQLQTLRNAL' A
#
# COMPACT_ATOMS: atom_id res chain seq x y z
N MET A 1 -16.26 -3.59 -6.89
CA MET A 1 -15.59 -4.90 -6.69
C MET A 1 -14.17 -5.00 -7.27
N VAL A 2 -13.67 -4.02 -8.03
CA VAL A 2 -12.39 -4.15 -8.80
C VAL A 2 -11.11 -4.06 -7.95
N ILE A 3 -11.13 -3.32 -6.83
CA ILE A 3 -9.92 -3.06 -6.02
C ILE A 3 -9.36 -4.35 -5.39
N ALA A 4 -10.22 -5.28 -4.99
CA ALA A 4 -9.80 -6.55 -4.39
C ALA A 4 -9.03 -7.44 -5.39
N GLU A 5 -9.46 -7.47 -6.65
CA GLU A 5 -8.80 -8.22 -7.72
C GLU A 5 -7.44 -7.60 -8.07
N GLN A 6 -7.36 -6.27 -8.12
CA GLN A 6 -6.11 -5.56 -8.37
C GLN A 6 -5.04 -5.85 -7.31
N TRP A 7 -5.43 -5.93 -6.02
CA TRP A 7 -4.49 -6.28 -4.95
C TRP A 7 -3.98 -7.73 -5.05
N GLN A 8 -4.79 -8.66 -5.56
CA GLN A 8 -4.35 -10.04 -5.81
C GLN A 8 -3.30 -10.13 -6.93
N VAL A 9 -3.43 -9.31 -7.98
CA VAL A 9 -2.42 -9.22 -9.04
C VAL A 9 -1.11 -8.67 -8.48
N LEU A 10 -1.17 -7.57 -7.74
CA LEU A 10 0.02 -6.97 -7.12
C LEU A 10 0.69 -7.92 -6.12
N SER A 11 -0.08 -8.71 -5.38
CA SER A 11 0.47 -9.71 -4.43
C SER A 11 1.30 -10.76 -5.14
N ARG A 12 0.86 -11.22 -6.32
CA ARG A 12 1.62 -12.17 -7.13
C ARG A 12 2.89 -11.57 -7.73
N LEU A 13 2.83 -10.33 -8.21
CA LEU A 13 4.00 -9.65 -8.80
C LEU A 13 5.08 -9.35 -7.76
N THR A 14 4.67 -8.83 -6.60
CA THR A 14 5.59 -8.34 -5.56
C THR A 14 5.99 -9.40 -4.53
N ARG A 15 5.31 -10.55 -4.53
CA ARG A 15 5.41 -11.58 -3.47
C ARG A 15 5.11 -11.05 -2.06
N LEU A 16 4.38 -9.93 -1.97
CA LEU A 16 3.92 -9.35 -0.70
C LEU A 16 2.51 -9.86 -0.36
N PRO A 17 2.16 -9.95 0.92
CA PRO A 17 0.80 -10.30 1.32
C PRO A 17 -0.19 -9.19 0.92
N THR A 18 -1.41 -9.57 0.54
CA THR A 18 -2.47 -8.64 0.13
C THR A 18 -2.79 -7.60 1.21
N SER A 19 -2.62 -7.92 2.50
CA SER A 19 -2.76 -6.97 3.61
C SER A 19 -1.74 -5.84 3.57
N ALA A 20 -0.47 -6.14 3.28
CA ALA A 20 0.57 -5.11 3.14
C ALA A 20 0.30 -4.19 1.94
N ILE A 21 -0.22 -4.74 0.85
CA ILE A 21 -0.62 -3.97 -0.33
C ILE A 21 -1.84 -3.09 -0.02
N SER A 22 -2.82 -3.64 0.69
CA SER A 22 -3.99 -2.90 1.17
C SER A 22 -3.57 -1.72 2.03
N ASP A 23 -2.67 -1.91 2.99
CA ASP A 23 -2.23 -0.83 3.88
C ASP A 23 -1.41 0.25 3.14
N ALA A 24 -0.61 -0.15 2.16
CA ALA A 24 0.15 0.79 1.32
C ALA A 24 -0.78 1.63 0.41
N LEU A 25 -1.81 1.00 -0.17
CA LEU A 25 -2.69 1.61 -1.18
C LEU A 25 -4.04 2.09 -0.63
N ARG A 26 -4.35 1.89 0.65
CA ARG A 26 -5.64 2.25 1.25
C ARG A 26 -5.91 3.74 1.01
N PRO A 27 -7.08 4.11 0.47
CA PRO A 27 -7.47 5.51 0.37
C PRO A 27 -7.58 6.11 1.78
N ARG A 28 -6.82 7.17 2.03
CA ARG A 28 -6.78 7.83 3.34
C ARG A 28 -7.78 8.98 3.38
N PRO A 29 -8.42 9.22 4.53
CA PRO A 29 -9.28 10.39 4.69
C PRO A 29 -8.45 11.67 4.44
N PRO A 30 -9.07 12.75 3.94
CA PRO A 30 -8.38 14.00 3.57
C PRO A 30 -7.81 14.79 4.77
N GLN A 31 -7.74 14.18 5.95
CA GLN A 31 -7.18 14.78 7.14
C GLN A 31 -5.65 14.81 7.05
N ARG A 32 -5.05 15.89 7.58
CA ARG A 32 -3.58 16.02 7.62
C ARG A 32 -3.00 14.90 8.48
N LEU A 33 -2.11 14.12 7.89
CA LEU A 33 -1.31 13.13 8.61
C LEU A 33 -0.27 13.83 9.47
N SER A 34 0.04 13.24 10.62
CA SER A 34 1.24 13.61 11.36
C SER A 34 2.50 13.25 10.54
N HIS A 35 3.62 13.88 10.86
CA HIS A 35 4.89 13.59 10.18
C HIS A 35 5.27 12.10 10.27
N SER A 36 5.06 11.46 11.43
CA SER A 36 5.41 10.04 11.62
C SER A 36 4.52 9.11 10.80
N GLU A 37 3.22 9.41 10.69
CA GLU A 37 2.29 8.66 9.83
C GLU A 37 2.60 8.84 8.35
N PHE A 38 2.99 10.05 7.96
CA PHE A 38 3.43 10.34 6.59
C PHE A 38 4.72 9.57 6.25
N THR A 39 5.75 9.60 7.11
CA THR A 39 6.98 8.83 6.87
C THR A 39 6.70 7.33 6.79
N ARG A 40 5.81 6.82 7.65
CA ARG A 40 5.38 5.42 7.59
C ARG A 40 4.68 5.09 6.28
N GLN A 41 3.82 5.99 5.78
CA GLN A 41 3.19 5.85 4.47
C GLN A 41 4.21 5.76 3.34
N VAL A 42 5.18 6.69 3.34
CA VAL A 42 6.21 6.73 2.30
C VAL A 42 7.03 5.44 2.32
N ALA A 43 7.40 4.95 3.50
CA ALA A 43 8.12 3.68 3.63
C ALA A 43 7.30 2.50 3.08
N GLN A 44 6.01 2.40 3.39
CA GLN A 44 5.12 1.35 2.87
C GLN A 44 5.02 1.38 1.34
N LEU A 45 4.91 2.58 0.75
CA LEU A 45 4.89 2.75 -0.71
C LEU A 45 6.23 2.39 -1.35
N GLN A 46 7.35 2.73 -0.71
CA GLN A 46 8.68 2.35 -1.19
C GLN A 46 8.89 0.83 -1.15
N THR A 47 8.44 0.15 -0.09
CA THR A 47 8.47 -1.32 -0.02
C THR A 47 7.71 -1.94 -1.20
N LEU A 48 6.51 -1.43 -1.49
CA LEU A 48 5.71 -1.90 -2.61
C LEU A 48 6.41 -1.66 -3.95
N ARG A 49 6.92 -0.44 -4.18
CA ARG A 49 7.63 -0.07 -5.41
C ARG A 49 8.89 -0.92 -5.62
N ASN A 50 9.67 -1.15 -4.58
CA ASN A 50 10.94 -1.88 -4.68
C ASN A 50 10.75 -3.39 -4.88
N ALA A 51 9.53 -3.89 -4.65
CA ALA A 51 9.17 -5.29 -4.88
C ALA A 51 8.60 -5.55 -6.28
N LEU A 52 8.32 -4.49 -7.05
CA LEU A 52 7.95 -4.56 -8.47
C LEU A 52 9.20 -4.50 -9.35
#